data_AF-A0A815W285-F1
#
_entry.id   AF-A0A815W285-F1
#
_cell.length_a   1.000
_cell.length_b   1.000
_cell.length_c   1.000
_cell.angle_alpha   90.00
_cell.angle_beta   90.00
_cell.angle_gamma   90.00
#
_symmetry.space_group_name_H-M   'P 1'
#
loop_
_entity.id
_entity.type
_entity.pdbx_description
1 polymer ?
#
loop_
_entity_poly.entity_id
_entity_poly.type
_entity_poly.pdbx_seq_one_letter_code
_entity_poly.pdbx_strand_id
1 'polypeptide(L)' 'MIEVIAEILRGPVFIAGETLHCQIKFTNKSTNETNSNGNFEKISWASVQLHCQRYVNEQKVNLQQQQQQ' A
#
# COMPACT_ATOMS: atom_id res chain seq x y z
N MET A 1 -10.33 -8.31 -14.00
CA MET A 1 -10.17 -7.02 -13.30
C MET A 1 -9.39 -7.24 -12.00
N ILE A 2 -8.27 -6.53 -11.78
CA ILE A 2 -7.52 -6.57 -10.51
C ILE A 2 -8.01 -5.45 -9.61
N GLU A 3 -8.37 -5.78 -8.37
CA GLU A 3 -8.57 -4.83 -7.29
C GLU A 3 -7.29 -4.78 -6.44
N VAL A 4 -6.82 -3.56 -6.16
CA VAL A 4 -5.66 -3.33 -5.28
C VAL A 4 -6.11 -2.47 -4.11
N ILE A 5 -5.84 -2.95 -2.90
CA ILE A 5 -6.13 -2.22 -1.66
C ILE A 5 -4.82 -2.03 -0.91
N ALA A 6 -4.55 -0.80 -0.46
CA ALA A 6 -3.42 -0.47 0.39
C ALA A 6 -3.93 0.11 1.70
N GLU A 7 -3.50 -0.45 2.81
CA GLU A 7 -3.98 -0.07 4.14
C GLU A 7 -2.84 0.03 5.15
N ILE A 8 -2.97 0.97 6.08
CA ILE A 8 -2.04 1.13 7.18
C ILE A 8 -2.60 0.40 8.41
N LEU A 9 -1.86 -0.58 8.92
CA LEU A 9 -2.38 -1.54 9.92
C LEU A 9 -2.70 -0.92 11.28
N ARG A 10 -2.02 0.16 11.65
CA ARG A 10 -2.09 0.74 13.00
C ARG A 10 -2.83 2.08 13.07
N GLY A 11 -3.38 2.57 11.95
CA GLY A 11 -4.02 3.88 11.85
C GLY A 11 -3.10 5.00 11.31
N PRO A 12 -3.56 6.26 11.31
CA PRO A 12 -2.94 7.32 10.50
C PRO A 12 -1.82 8.12 11.19
N VAL A 13 -1.55 7.89 12.48
CA VAL A 13 -0.58 8.66 13.26
C VAL A 13 0.58 7.77 13.68
N PHE A 14 1.80 8.27 13.48
CA PHE A 14 3.06 7.58 13.78
C PHE A 14 4.00 8.50 14.56
N ILE A 15 4.81 7.90 15.43
CA ILE A 15 5.87 8.62 16.15
C ILE A 15 7.14 8.61 15.30
N ALA A 16 8.01 9.59 15.51
CA ALA A 16 9.33 9.61 14.88
C ALA A 16 10.13 8.34 15.21
N GLY A 17 10.78 7.76 14.20
CA GLY A 17 11.55 6.51 14.35
C GLY A 17 10.70 5.24 14.32
N GLU A 18 9.37 5.36 14.27
CA GLU A 18 8.49 4.22 14.20
C GLU A 18 8.43 3.62 12.79
N THR A 19 8.36 2.30 12.69
CA THR A 19 8.19 1.58 11.41
C THR A 19 6.73 1.61 10.98
N LEU A 20 6.46 2.17 9.79
CA LEU A 20 5.14 2.12 9.17
C LEU A 20 4.95 0.78 8.46
N HIS A 21 3.99 -0.01 8.93
CA HIS A 21 3.55 -1.22 8.24
C HIS A 21 2.35 -0.90 7.33
N CYS A 22 2.55 -1.13 6.03
CA CYS A 22 1.50 -1.05 5.01
C CYS A 22 1.21 -2.46 4.50
N GLN A 23 -0.06 -2.82 4.45
CA GLN A 23 -0.53 -4.03 3.82
C GLN A 23 -1.06 -3.70 2.43
N ILE A 24 -0.56 -4.43 1.43
CA ILE A 24 -1.02 -4.33 0.05
C ILE A 24 -1.70 -5.65 -0.31
N LYS A 25 -2.98 -5.57 -0.68
CA LYS A 25 -3.79 -6.72 -1.08
C LYS A 25 -4.15 -6.61 -2.55
N PHE A 26 -3.77 -7.64 -3.32
CA PHE A 26 -4.15 -7.81 -4.71
C PHE A 26 -5.24 -8.88 -4.81
N THR A 27 -6.38 -8.54 -5.41
CA THR A 27 -7.50 -9.46 -5.61
C THR A 27 -7.82 -9.53 -7.10
N ASN A 28 -7.70 -10.71 -7.70
CA ASN A 28 -8.20 -10.95 -9.04
C ASN A 28 -9.71 -11.21 -8.99
N LYS A 29 -10.53 -10.28 -9.49
CA LYS A 29 -11.99 -10.41 -9.55
C LYS A 29 -12.47 -11.23 -10.75
N SER A 30 -11.60 -11.54 -11.72
CA SER A 30 -11.96 -12.32 -12.93
C SER A 30 -12.16 -13.82 -12.65
N THR A 31 -11.93 -14.33 -11.43
CA THR A 31 -12.04 -15.76 -11.14
C THR A 31 -13.45 -16.33 -11.22
N ASN A 32 -14.48 -15.47 -11.22
CA ASN A 32 -15.88 -15.88 -11.23
C ASN A 32 -16.53 -15.81 -12.62
N GLU A 33 -15.82 -15.26 -13.61
CA GLU A 33 -16.31 -15.03 -14.96
C GLU A 33 -15.81 -16.19 -15.83
N THR A 34 -16.51 -17.32 -15.78
CA THR A 34 -16.31 -18.34 -16.82
C THR A 34 -16.90 -17.74 -18.09
N ASN A 35 -16.06 -17.39 -19.07
CA ASN A 35 -16.61 -16.96 -20.36
C ASN A 35 -17.45 -18.11 -20.97
N SER A 36 -18.34 -17.79 -21.91
CA SER A 36 -19.25 -18.75 -22.56
C SER A 36 -18.53 -19.93 -23.25
N ASN A 37 -17.20 -19.87 -23.38
CA ASN A 37 -16.35 -20.90 -23.96
C ASN A 37 -15.60 -21.75 -22.90
N GLY A 38 -15.86 -21.57 -21.59
CA GLY A 38 -15.20 -22.36 -20.54
C GLY A 38 -13.75 -21.97 -20.24
N ASN A 39 -13.25 -20.88 -20.81
CA ASN A 39 -11.89 -20.39 -20.60
C ASN A 39 -11.82 -19.44 -19.41
N PHE A 40 -10.80 -19.60 -18.58
CA PHE A 40 -10.50 -18.66 -17.50
C PHE A 40 -9.78 -17.43 -18.07
N GLU A 41 -10.25 -16.23 -17.74
CA GLU A 41 -9.46 -15.03 -17.94
C GLU A 41 -8.26 -15.03 -16.98
N LYS A 42 -7.09 -15.37 -17.52
CA LYS A 42 -5.84 -15.37 -16.76
C LYS A 42 -5.12 -14.05 -16.97
N ILE A 43 -4.95 -13.29 -15.89
CA ILE A 43 -4.22 -12.03 -15.91
C ILE A 43 -2.72 -12.36 -15.97
N SER A 44 -2.04 -11.88 -17.00
CA SER A 44 -0.61 -12.15 -17.23
C SER A 44 0.30 -11.15 -16.51
N TRP A 45 -0.10 -9.89 -16.38
CA TRP A 45 0.61 -8.87 -15.62
C TRP A 45 -0.32 -7.72 -15.21
N ALA A 46 0.00 -7.06 -14.10
CA ALA A 46 -0.65 -5.83 -13.65
C ALA A 46 0.35 -5.00 -12.84
N SER A 47 0.27 -3.67 -12.94
CA SER A 47 1.13 -2.74 -12.19
C SER A 47 0.28 -1.66 -11.52
N VAL A 48 0.71 -1.24 -10.33
CA VAL A 48 0.06 -0.17 -9.54
C VAL A 48 1.12 0.72 -8.93
N GLN A 49 0.85 2.03 -8.85
CA GLN A 49 1.68 2.99 -8.14
C GLN A 49 0.88 3.52 -6.94
N LEU A 50 1.47 3.44 -5.75
CA LEU A 50 0.87 3.91 -4.52
C LEU A 50 1.63 5.13 -4.02
N HIS A 51 0.96 6.27 -3.94
CA HIS A 51 1.52 7.50 -3.40
C HIS A 51 1.10 7.66 -1.93
N CYS A 52 2.07 7.64 -1.02
CA CYS A 52 1.84 7.94 0.38
C CYS A 52 2.25 9.38 0.68
N GLN A 53 1.31 10.19 1.16
CA GLN A 53 1.59 11.55 1.64
C GLN A 53 1.80 11.52 3.14
N ARG A 54 2.86 12.20 3.62
CA ARG A 54 3.19 12.32 5.03
C ARG A 54 3.05 13.78 5.45
N TYR A 55 2.33 14.01 6.54
CA TYR A 55 2.35 15.28 7.25
C TYR A 55 3.17 15.12 8.53
N VAL A 56 4.11 16.03 8.77
CA VAL A 56 5.00 16.01 9.94
C VAL A 56 4.78 17.27 10.74
N ASN A 57 4.42 17.11 12.02
CA ASN A 57 4.43 18.23 12.95
C ASN A 57 5.84 18.35 13.55
N GLU A 58 6.65 19.24 12.98
CA GLU A 58 8.05 19.45 13.39
C GLU A 58 8.18 19.91 14.85
N GLN A 59 7.18 20.58 15.43
CA GLN A 59 7.22 20.97 16.85
C GLN A 59 7.17 19.77 17.80
N LYS A 60 6.63 18.63 17.34
CA LYS A 60 6.48 17.40 18.13
C LYS A 60 7.52 16.34 17.79
N VAL A 61 8.27 16.54 16.71
CA VAL A 61 9.35 15.64 16.30
C VAL A 61 10.65 16.25 16.84
N ASN A 62 11.17 15.69 17.93
CA ASN A 62 12.50 16.03 18.42
C ASN A 62 13.53 15.39 17.47
N LEU A 63 13.75 16.02 16.31
CA LEU A 63 14.85 15.69 15.40
C LEU A 63 16.14 16.08 16.11
N GLN A 64 16.61 15.23 17.03
CA GLN A 64 18.00 15.30 17.45
C GLN A 64 18.83 15.12 16.18
N GLN A 65 19.45 16.24 15.81
CA GLN A 65 20.17 16.50 14.59
C GLN A 65 20.88 15.24 14.06
N GLN A 66 20.52 14.80 12.86
CA GLN A 66 21.42 14.01 12.01
C GLN A 66 22.56 14.92 11.51
N GLN A 67 23.30 15.52 12.44
CA GLN A 67 24.65 16.02 12.26
C GLN A 67 25.58 15.04 12.98
N GLN A 68 25.92 13.94 12.33
CA GLN A 68 27.19 13.21 12.49
C GLN A 68 27.21 11.99 11.58
N GLN A 69 27.64 12.18 10.33
CA GLN A 69 28.91 11.70 9.76
C GLN A 69 28.88 11.81 8.24
#